data_AF-A0A6B2TAD5-F1
#
_entry.id   AF-A0A6B2TAD5-F1
#
_cell.length_a   1.000
_cell.length_b   1.000
_cell.length_c   1.000
_cell.angle_alpha   90.00
_cell.angle_beta   90.00
_cell.angle_gamma   90.00
#
_symmetry.space_group_name_H-M   'P 1'
#
loop_
_entity.id
_entity.type
_entity.pdbx_description
1 polymer ?
#
loop_
_entity_poly.entity_id
_entity_poly.type
_entity_poly.pdbx_seq_one_letter_code
_entity_poly.pdbx_strand_id
1 'polypeptide(L)'
;VLTDPVLLRHLLWIAVASGRPLQLHAGAGDPQTYFGEFARATAGLGTDLVLLHGYPYHRSAAHLAAVFPHVYADLGPALVRTGARAAAVLAEILELAPFGKLLFSSGAHGLPELHVVGAQLFREALGRVLGTWVAEGAWSLGDAQ
;
A
#
# COMPACT_ATOMS: atom_id res chain seq x y z
N VAL A 1 12.75 -20.00 11.27
CA VAL A 1 12.05 -18.68 11.32
C VAL A 1 11.95 -18.27 12.77
N LEU A 2 12.27 -17.02 13.10
CA LEU A 2 12.12 -16.47 14.46
C LEU A 2 10.62 -16.28 14.76
N THR A 3 10.11 -16.86 15.85
CA THR A 3 8.69 -16.82 16.22
C THR A 3 8.43 -16.25 17.62
N ASP A 4 9.48 -15.90 18.36
CA ASP A 4 9.35 -15.37 19.71
C ASP A 4 8.69 -13.96 19.68
N PRO A 5 7.53 -13.78 20.34
CA PRO A 5 6.76 -12.55 20.26
C PRO A 5 7.43 -11.34 20.94
N VAL A 6 8.36 -11.55 21.87
CA VAL A 6 9.13 -10.47 22.52
C VAL A 6 10.25 -10.03 21.59
N LEU A 7 10.99 -10.99 21.02
CA LEU A 7 12.08 -10.67 20.09
C LEU A 7 11.55 -10.00 18.82
N LEU A 8 10.41 -10.44 18.29
CA LEU A 8 9.78 -9.78 17.15
C LEU A 8 9.41 -8.33 17.43
N ARG A 9 8.81 -8.04 18.60
CA ARG A 9 8.49 -6.66 19.00
C ARG A 9 9.74 -5.82 19.23
N HIS A 10 10.78 -6.39 19.84
CA HIS A 10 12.05 -5.70 20.04
C HIS A 10 12.70 -5.31 18.71
N LEU A 11 12.68 -6.22 17.73
CA LEU A 11 13.20 -5.93 16.38
C LEU A 11 12.43 -4.81 15.67
N LEU A 12 11.10 -4.74 15.83
CA LEU A 12 10.31 -3.63 15.28
C LEU A 12 10.78 -2.27 15.83
N TRP A 13 11.03 -2.17 17.13
CA TRP A 13 11.52 -0.94 17.74
C TRP A 13 12.95 -0.58 17.32
N ILE A 14 13.83 -1.56 17.18
CA ILE A 14 15.18 -1.35 16.61
C ILE A 14 15.05 -0.84 15.16
N ALA A 15 14.16 -1.42 14.37
CA ALA A 15 13.97 -1.01 12.98
C ALA A 15 13.44 0.43 12.88
N VAL A 16 12.52 0.84 13.75
CA VAL A 16 12.05 2.23 13.84
C VAL A 16 13.21 3.18 14.14
N ALA A 17 14.07 2.82 15.10
CA ALA A 17 15.23 3.63 15.48
C ALA A 17 16.30 3.78 14.38
N SER A 18 16.23 2.97 13.31
CA SER A 18 17.17 3.09 12.18
C SER A 18 16.93 4.32 11.31
N GLY A 19 15.78 5.00 11.44
CA GLY A 19 15.42 6.18 10.64
C GLY A 19 15.18 5.90 9.15
N ARG A 20 15.04 4.62 8.77
CA ARG A 20 14.77 4.19 7.40
C ARG A 20 13.31 3.75 7.26
N PRO A 21 12.65 3.96 6.10
CA PRO A 21 11.30 3.48 5.88
C PRO A 21 11.18 1.98 6.18
N LEU A 22 10.22 1.63 7.04
CA LEU A 22 10.01 0.27 7.51
C LEU A 22 8.89 -0.40 6.72
N GLN A 23 9.25 -1.42 5.94
CA GLN A 23 8.30 -2.25 5.21
C GLN A 23 7.66 -3.30 6.14
N LEU A 24 6.34 -3.24 6.27
CA LEU A 24 5.54 -4.13 7.11
C LEU A 24 4.65 -5.01 6.22
N HIS A 25 4.87 -6.32 6.31
CA HIS A 25 4.16 -7.31 5.50
C HIS A 25 3.07 -7.97 6.33
N ALA A 26 1.80 -7.66 6.03
CA ALA A 26 0.65 -8.29 6.70
C ALA A 26 0.36 -9.71 6.19
N GLY A 27 0.96 -10.09 5.05
CA GLY A 27 0.76 -11.39 4.42
C GLY A 27 -0.69 -11.55 3.94
N ALA A 28 -1.44 -12.43 4.61
CA ALA A 28 -2.87 -12.65 4.35
C ALA A 28 -3.77 -12.15 5.50
N GLY A 29 -3.20 -11.48 6.50
CA GLY A 29 -3.98 -10.89 7.59
C GLY A 29 -4.28 -9.41 7.37
N ASP A 30 -5.13 -8.88 8.25
CA ASP A 30 -5.57 -7.49 8.18
C ASP A 30 -4.50 -6.52 8.74
N PRO A 31 -3.97 -5.59 7.93
CA PRO A 31 -3.00 -4.60 8.38
C PRO A 31 -3.48 -3.75 9.56
N GLN A 32 -4.77 -3.44 9.65
CA GLN A 32 -5.34 -2.67 10.76
C GLN A 32 -5.13 -3.42 12.08
N THR A 33 -5.48 -4.71 12.09
CA THR A 33 -5.34 -5.58 13.26
C THR A 33 -3.88 -5.73 13.71
N TYR A 34 -2.93 -5.87 12.78
CA TYR A 34 -1.53 -6.13 13.13
C TYR A 34 -0.70 -4.87 13.39
N PHE A 35 -0.97 -3.79 12.68
CA PHE A 35 -0.10 -2.62 12.65
C PHE A 35 -0.79 -1.33 13.11
N GLY A 36 -2.09 -1.31 13.38
CA GLY A 36 -2.79 -0.10 13.81
C GLY A 36 -2.24 0.50 15.12
N GLU A 37 -2.08 -0.32 16.15
CA GLU A 37 -1.48 0.13 17.41
C GLU A 37 0.00 0.49 17.26
N PHE A 38 0.72 -0.21 16.38
CA PHE A 38 2.12 0.10 16.10
C PHE A 38 2.30 1.43 15.34
N ALA A 39 1.43 1.70 14.36
CA ALA A 39 1.38 2.97 13.65
C ALA A 39 1.07 4.12 14.61
N ARG A 40 0.13 3.92 15.55
CA ARG A 40 -0.16 4.89 16.61
C ARG A 40 1.05 5.12 17.52
N ALA A 41 1.71 4.06 17.97
CA ALA A 41 2.85 4.13 18.89
C ALA A 41 4.12 4.74 18.26
N THR A 42 4.24 4.72 16.93
CA THR A 42 5.38 5.26 16.19
C THR A 42 5.13 6.65 15.60
N ALA A 43 3.92 7.19 15.77
CA ALA A 43 3.57 8.52 15.30
C ALA A 43 4.49 9.58 15.92
N GLY A 44 5.08 10.43 15.08
CA GLY A 44 6.00 11.49 15.51
C GLY A 44 7.45 11.06 15.76
N LEU A 45 7.79 9.77 15.59
CA LEU A 45 9.18 9.29 15.74
C LEU A 45 10.05 9.55 14.50
N GLY A 46 9.46 9.99 13.39
CA GLY A 46 10.17 10.38 12.16
C GLY A 46 10.48 9.25 11.18
N THR A 47 10.07 8.01 11.49
CA THR A 47 10.26 6.86 10.59
C THR A 47 8.96 6.53 9.85
N ASP A 48 9.02 6.49 8.52
CA ASP A 48 7.87 6.10 7.70
C ASP A 48 7.60 4.60 7.75
N LEU A 49 6.32 4.24 7.78
CA LEU A 49 5.85 2.86 7.67
C LEU A 49 5.25 2.63 6.29
N VAL A 50 5.69 1.58 5.60
CA VAL A 50 5.14 1.17 4.30
C VAL A 50 4.42 -0.16 4.48
N LEU A 51 3.12 -0.18 4.24
CA LEU A 51 2.29 -1.38 4.37
C LEU A 51 2.27 -2.16 3.05
N LEU A 52 2.67 -3.43 3.08
CA LEU A 52 2.67 -4.32 1.93
C LEU A 52 1.71 -5.49 2.13
N HIS A 53 1.22 -6.02 1.00
CA HIS A 53 0.34 -7.18 0.93
C HIS A 53 -0.97 -7.01 1.72
N GLY A 54 -1.63 -5.87 1.54
CA GLY A 54 -2.92 -5.61 2.18
C GLY A 54 -4.06 -6.50 1.67
N TYR A 55 -4.01 -7.07 0.46
CA TYR A 55 -5.14 -7.81 -0.12
C TYR A 55 -5.43 -9.15 0.59
N PRO A 56 -6.71 -9.47 0.93
CA PRO A 56 -7.97 -8.80 0.53
C PRO A 56 -8.43 -7.63 1.42
N TYR A 57 -7.62 -7.24 2.41
CA TYR A 57 -7.84 -6.11 3.33
C TYR A 57 -7.19 -4.79 2.83
N HIS A 58 -7.13 -4.55 1.52
CA HIS A 58 -6.49 -3.34 0.97
C HIS A 58 -7.13 -2.05 1.47
N ARG A 59 -8.44 -2.07 1.76
CA ARG A 59 -9.15 -0.95 2.39
C ARG A 59 -8.63 -0.62 3.79
N SER A 60 -8.23 -1.62 4.57
CA SER A 60 -7.59 -1.40 5.88
C SER A 60 -6.22 -0.74 5.74
N ALA A 61 -5.40 -1.17 4.77
CA ALA A 61 -4.12 -0.53 4.48
C ALA A 61 -4.32 0.94 4.06
N ALA A 62 -5.30 1.19 3.18
CA ALA A 62 -5.65 2.53 2.73
C ALA A 62 -6.16 3.40 3.90
N HIS A 63 -6.96 2.84 4.81
CA HIS A 63 -7.43 3.53 6.00
C HIS A 63 -6.27 3.94 6.93
N LEU A 64 -5.32 3.04 7.19
CA LEU A 64 -4.13 3.40 7.99
C LEU A 64 -3.31 4.52 7.34
N ALA A 65 -3.12 4.48 6.02
CA ALA A 65 -2.44 5.54 5.28
C ALA A 65 -3.21 6.87 5.34
N ALA A 66 -4.55 6.84 5.35
CA ALA A 66 -5.37 8.03 5.50
C ALA A 66 -5.23 8.65 6.90
N VAL A 67 -5.24 7.83 7.95
CA VAL A 67 -5.26 8.28 9.34
C VAL A 67 -3.89 8.76 9.84
N PHE A 68 -2.80 8.07 9.46
CA PHE A 68 -1.47 8.35 10.01
C PHE A 68 -0.57 9.05 9.00
N PRO A 69 0.00 10.24 9.31
CA PRO A 69 0.86 11.00 8.40
C PRO A 69 2.04 10.23 7.84
N HIS A 70 2.70 9.40 8.67
CA HIS A 70 3.90 8.64 8.35
C HIS A 70 3.62 7.23 7.80
N VAL A 71 2.37 6.91 7.47
CA VAL A 71 1.99 5.60 6.93
C VAL A 71 1.66 5.69 5.44
N TYR A 72 2.27 4.81 4.67
CA TYR A 72 2.12 4.66 3.22
C TYR A 72 1.62 3.25 2.90
N ALA A 73 0.95 3.07 1.76
CA ALA A 73 0.44 1.78 1.32
C ALA A 73 0.98 1.41 -0.06
N ASP A 74 1.55 0.21 -0.19
CA ASP A 74 1.99 -0.34 -1.47
C ASP A 74 0.87 -1.15 -2.14
N LEU A 75 0.56 -0.78 -3.39
CA LEU A 75 -0.55 -1.30 -4.18
C LEU A 75 -0.17 -2.46 -5.09
N GLY A 76 1.12 -2.58 -5.36
CA GLY A 76 1.68 -3.39 -6.43
C GLY A 76 1.21 -4.84 -6.47
N PRO A 77 1.52 -5.62 -5.41
CA PRO A 77 1.18 -7.03 -5.36
C PRO A 77 -0.32 -7.31 -5.47
N ALA A 78 -1.19 -6.41 -5.00
CA ALA A 78 -2.64 -6.58 -5.07
C ALA A 78 -3.16 -6.45 -6.51
N LEU A 79 -2.64 -5.48 -7.26
CA LEU A 79 -3.07 -5.21 -8.63
C LEU A 79 -2.60 -6.31 -9.58
N VAL A 80 -1.34 -6.75 -9.47
CA VAL A 80 -0.83 -7.90 -10.24
C VAL A 80 -1.62 -9.17 -9.95
N ARG A 81 -1.97 -9.41 -8.68
CA ARG A 81 -2.75 -10.58 -8.26
C ARG A 81 -4.18 -10.59 -8.80
N THR A 82 -4.81 -9.43 -8.94
CA THR A 82 -6.23 -9.30 -9.31
C THR A 82 -6.45 -9.10 -10.80
N GLY A 83 -5.42 -8.75 -11.57
CA GLY A 83 -5.42 -8.75 -13.03
C GLY A 83 -6.54 -7.87 -13.59
N ALA A 84 -7.53 -8.48 -14.24
CA ALA A 84 -8.68 -7.78 -14.82
C ALA A 84 -9.49 -6.96 -13.79
N ARG A 85 -9.42 -7.29 -12.50
CA ARG A 85 -10.09 -6.56 -11.42
C ARG A 85 -9.21 -5.50 -10.74
N ALA A 86 -7.99 -5.29 -11.22
CA ALA A 86 -7.04 -4.32 -10.66
C ALA A 86 -7.66 -2.91 -10.57
N ALA A 87 -8.38 -2.46 -11.60
CA ALA A 87 -9.02 -1.15 -11.60
C ALA A 87 -10.07 -1.01 -10.47
N ALA A 88 -10.84 -2.06 -10.17
CA ALA A 88 -11.82 -2.04 -9.09
C ALA A 88 -11.14 -1.94 -7.72
N VAL A 89 -10.10 -2.74 -7.48
CA VAL A 89 -9.33 -2.69 -6.23
C VAL A 89 -8.63 -1.33 -6.07
N LEU A 90 -8.09 -0.78 -7.16
CA LEU A 90 -7.46 0.54 -7.14
C LEU A 90 -8.47 1.65 -6.81
N ALA A 91 -9.67 1.61 -7.38
CA ALA A 91 -10.74 2.55 -7.05
C ALA A 91 -11.08 2.51 -5.55
N GLU A 92 -11.25 1.31 -4.97
CA GLU A 92 -11.53 1.15 -3.54
C GLU A 92 -10.43 1.71 -2.61
N ILE A 93 -9.19 1.73 -3.07
CA ILE A 93 -8.06 2.29 -2.32
C ILE A 93 -8.07 3.81 -2.44
N LEU A 94 -8.27 4.33 -3.65
CA LEU A 94 -8.33 5.76 -3.95
C LEU A 94 -9.53 6.46 -3.30
N GLU A 95 -10.60 5.72 -2.99
CA GLU A 95 -11.71 6.20 -2.14
C GLU A 95 -11.26 6.61 -0.73
N LEU A 96 -10.18 6.03 -0.21
CA LEU A 96 -9.81 6.12 1.19
C LEU A 96 -8.48 6.86 1.42
N ALA A 97 -7.46 6.53 0.64
CA ALA A 97 -6.10 6.99 0.89
C ALA A 97 -5.73 8.20 0.02
N PRO A 98 -5.04 9.21 0.59
CA PRO A 98 -4.46 10.30 -0.19
C PRO A 98 -3.45 9.79 -1.21
N PHE A 99 -3.47 10.39 -2.41
CA PHE A 99 -2.58 10.02 -3.52
C PHE A 99 -1.10 9.95 -3.18
N GLY A 100 -0.59 10.97 -2.50
CA GLY A 100 0.83 11.05 -2.14
C GLY A 100 1.29 9.97 -1.17
N LYS A 101 0.38 9.12 -0.68
CA LYS A 101 0.66 8.01 0.24
C LYS A 101 0.56 6.64 -0.40
N LEU A 102 0.21 6.58 -1.68
CA LEU A 102 0.05 5.34 -2.43
C LEU A 102 1.30 5.06 -3.26
N LEU A 103 1.90 3.90 -3.03
CA LEU A 103 3.13 3.48 -3.68
C LEU A 103 2.87 2.30 -4.63
N PHE A 104 3.71 2.19 -5.64
CA PHE A 104 3.71 1.04 -6.55
C PHE A 104 5.03 0.27 -6.42
N SER A 105 4.92 -1.04 -6.23
CA SER A 105 5.98 -1.99 -6.47
C SER A 105 5.51 -3.03 -7.49
N SER A 106 6.38 -3.67 -8.26
CA SER A 106 5.91 -4.73 -9.16
C SER A 106 5.53 -6.01 -8.40
N GLY A 107 6.05 -6.21 -7.19
CA GLY A 107 5.99 -7.48 -6.46
C GLY A 107 6.63 -8.66 -7.21
N ALA A 108 7.32 -8.40 -8.32
CA ALA A 108 7.84 -9.42 -9.19
C ALA A 108 9.06 -10.12 -8.57
N HIS A 109 9.18 -11.42 -8.83
CA HIS A 109 10.32 -12.23 -8.45
C HIS A 109 10.63 -13.24 -9.56
N GLY A 110 11.91 -13.59 -9.73
CA GLY A 110 12.35 -14.48 -10.80
C GLY A 110 12.47 -13.76 -12.15
N LEU A 111 11.43 -13.80 -12.96
CA LEU A 111 11.47 -13.31 -14.35
C LEU A 111 11.46 -11.76 -14.41
N PRO A 112 12.45 -11.13 -15.07
CA PRO A 112 12.53 -9.67 -15.18
C PRO A 112 11.33 -9.06 -15.92
N GLU A 113 10.73 -9.79 -16.86
CA GLU A 113 9.56 -9.35 -17.64
C GLU A 113 8.35 -9.05 -16.75
N LEU A 114 8.24 -9.73 -15.60
CA LEU A 114 7.15 -9.50 -14.65
C LEU A 114 7.18 -8.08 -14.06
N HIS A 115 8.34 -7.44 -13.97
CA HIS A 115 8.41 -6.03 -13.56
C HIS A 115 7.72 -5.12 -14.59
N VAL A 116 7.98 -5.36 -15.88
CA VAL A 116 7.39 -4.57 -16.98
C VAL A 116 5.89 -4.82 -17.06
N VAL A 117 5.46 -6.08 -16.98
CA VAL A 117 4.04 -6.47 -16.99
C VAL A 117 3.30 -5.85 -15.80
N GLY A 118 3.87 -5.93 -14.59
CA GLY A 118 3.26 -5.32 -13.40
C GLY A 118 3.11 -3.81 -13.51
N ALA A 119 4.14 -3.12 -14.02
CA ALA A 119 4.09 -1.67 -14.23
C ALA A 119 3.08 -1.27 -15.32
N GLN A 120 2.97 -2.05 -16.39
CA GLN A 120 1.98 -1.82 -17.44
C GLN A 120 0.56 -2.00 -16.90
N LEU A 121 0.29 -3.08 -16.18
CA LEU A 121 -1.01 -3.34 -15.58
C LEU A 121 -1.42 -2.21 -14.60
N PHE A 122 -0.48 -1.73 -13.78
CA PHE A 122 -0.72 -0.59 -12.90
C PHE A 122 -1.16 0.65 -13.65
N ARG A 123 -0.41 1.06 -14.70
CA ARG A 123 -0.74 2.23 -15.52
C ARG A 123 -2.08 2.09 -16.22
N GLU A 124 -2.39 0.91 -16.75
CA GLU A 124 -3.67 0.65 -17.41
C GLU A 124 -4.85 0.66 -16.44
N ALA A 125 -4.66 0.12 -15.23
CA ALA A 125 -5.68 0.16 -14.19
C ALA A 125 -5.92 1.60 -13.69
N LEU A 126 -4.85 2.35 -13.43
CA LEU A 126 -4.92 3.74 -13.02
C LEU A 126 -5.58 4.61 -14.09
N GLY A 127 -5.16 4.48 -15.34
CA GLY A 127 -5.77 5.20 -16.46
C GLY A 127 -7.26 4.90 -16.64
N ARG A 128 -7.69 3.65 -16.40
CA ARG A 128 -9.11 3.29 -16.41
C ARG A 128 -9.88 3.98 -15.29
N VAL A 129 -9.39 3.94 -14.04
CA VAL A 129 -10.08 4.56 -12.89
C VAL A 129 -10.18 6.07 -13.09
N LEU A 130 -9.05 6.73 -13.34
CA LEU A 130 -9.00 8.18 -13.49
C LEU A 130 -9.80 8.65 -14.73
N GLY A 131 -9.69 7.93 -15.84
CA GLY A 131 -10.43 8.22 -17.07
C GLY A 131 -11.94 8.13 -16.87
N THR A 132 -12.43 7.12 -16.16
CA THR A 132 -13.85 7.00 -15.80
C THR A 132 -14.30 8.17 -14.93
N TRP A 133 -13.56 8.51 -13.89
CA TRP A 133 -13.93 9.62 -12.99
C TRP A 133 -13.93 10.98 -13.67
N VAL A 134 -13.02 11.22 -14.60
CA VAL A 134 -13.02 12.43 -15.44
C VAL A 134 -14.22 12.43 -16.39
N ALA A 135 -14.51 11.31 -17.06
CA ALA A 135 -15.65 11.21 -17.98
C ALA A 135 -17.01 11.41 -17.29
N GLU A 136 -17.13 10.97 -16.03
CA GLU A 136 -18.31 11.17 -15.19
C GLU A 136 -18.39 12.57 -14.56
N GLY A 137 -17.37 13.40 -14.74
CA GLY A 137 -17.29 14.75 -14.15
C GLY A 137 -17.06 14.75 -12.64
N ALA A 138 -16.69 13.61 -12.05
CA ALA A 138 -16.32 13.55 -10.65
C ALA A 138 -15.01 14.31 -10.41
N TRP A 139 -14.08 14.25 -11.36
CA TRP A 139 -12.73 14.80 -11.25
C TRP A 139 -12.40 15.72 -12.42
N SER A 140 -11.54 16.71 -12.15
CA SER A 140 -10.99 17.54 -13.22
C SER A 140 -9.89 16.78 -13.98
N LEU A 141 -9.67 17.14 -15.24
CA LEU A 141 -8.54 16.60 -16.00
C LEU A 141 -7.19 16.92 -15.34
N GLY A 142 -7.06 18.10 -14.72
CA GLY A 142 -5.84 18.54 -14.08
C GLY A 142 -5.48 17.71 -12.84
N ASP A 143 -6.48 17.23 -12.09
CA ASP A 143 -6.26 16.37 -10.92
C ASP A 143 -5.93 14.91 -11.31
N ALA A 144 -6.19 14.54 -12.57
CA ALA A 144 -6.01 13.19 -13.10
C ALA A 144 -4.73 13.00 -13.93
N GLN A 145 -3.87 14.02 -14.01
CA GLN A 145 -2.61 14.05 -14.77
C GLN A 145 -1.39 14.00 -13.85
#